data_AF-A0A257MZT0-F1
#
_entry.id   AF-A0A257MZT0-F1
#
_cell.length_a   1.000
_cell.length_b   1.000
_cell.length_c   1.000
_cell.angle_alpha   90.00
_cell.angle_beta   90.00
_cell.angle_gamma   90.00
#
_symmetry.space_group_name_H-M   'P 1'
#
loop_
_entity.id
_entity.type
_entity.pdbx_description
1 polymer ?
#
loop_
_entity_poly.entity_id
_entity_poly.type
_entity_poly.pdbx_seq_one_letter_code
_entity_poly.pdbx_strand_id
1 'polypeptide(L)'
;MKQMLTNYKIVIFMLAGLIFTGSAVAEPDFYKVRPDSVRAGATLILRNQPKVRHSKRLGGVPYNADCLRNLGCQGGLSAEEAAKLSPANQARRSRQSPRWCQIEYNGMTGWIQGRFLAESLTPSAKCVATK
;
A
#
# COMPACT_ATOMS: atom_id res chain seq x y z
N MET A 1 24.65 -0.92 -59.29
CA MET A 1 24.50 -2.34 -59.66
C MET A 1 25.37 -3.19 -58.76
N LYS A 2 24.76 -4.21 -58.10
CA LYS A 2 25.35 -5.41 -57.48
C LYS A 2 26.07 -5.19 -56.12
N GLN A 3 25.38 -5.41 -55.00
CA GLN A 3 25.32 -6.67 -54.20
C GLN A 3 26.72 -7.07 -53.68
N MET A 4 27.15 -6.67 -52.46
CA MET A 4 26.77 -7.19 -51.12
C MET A 4 26.73 -8.72 -51.05
N LEU A 5 27.89 -9.35 -50.82
CA LEU A 5 28.00 -10.73 -50.35
C LEU A 5 29.12 -10.89 -49.32
N THR A 6 28.66 -11.10 -48.07
CA THR A 6 29.10 -12.12 -47.11
C THR A 6 30.26 -11.80 -46.15
N ASN A 7 29.91 -11.99 -44.85
CA ASN A 7 30.75 -12.28 -43.68
C ASN A 7 31.12 -11.10 -42.78
N TYR A 8 30.23 -10.79 -41.82
CA TYR A 8 30.70 -10.36 -40.51
C TYR A 8 29.92 -11.09 -39.41
N LYS A 9 30.71 -11.62 -38.49
CA LYS A 9 30.35 -12.57 -37.45
C LYS A 9 29.23 -12.01 -36.58
N ILE A 10 28.20 -12.82 -36.33
CA ILE A 10 27.19 -12.55 -35.31
C ILE A 10 27.92 -12.53 -33.96
N VAL A 11 28.29 -11.35 -33.49
CA VAL A 11 28.69 -11.14 -32.10
C VAL A 11 27.39 -11.00 -31.32
N ILE A 12 26.91 -12.13 -30.78
CA ILE A 12 25.83 -12.16 -29.79
C ILE A 12 26.39 -11.48 -28.54
N PHE A 13 26.17 -10.18 -28.42
CA PHE A 13 26.28 -9.49 -27.13
C PHE A 13 25.14 -10.03 -26.27
N MET A 14 25.42 -11.08 -25.48
CA MET A 14 24.64 -11.36 -24.28
C MET A 14 24.80 -10.14 -23.37
N LEU A 15 23.90 -9.17 -23.48
CA LEU A 15 23.66 -8.24 -22.39
C LEU A 15 23.12 -9.09 -21.25
N ALA A 16 24.00 -9.35 -20.27
CA ALA A 16 23.63 -9.89 -18.98
C ALA A 16 22.43 -9.08 -18.47
N GLY A 17 21.25 -9.69 -18.50
CA GLY A 17 20.07 -9.12 -17.89
C GLY A 17 20.41 -8.90 -16.42
N LEU A 18 20.50 -7.64 -15.99
CA LEU A 18 20.40 -7.33 -14.58
C LEU A 18 19.05 -7.86 -14.13
N ILE A 19 19.06 -9.02 -13.48
CA ILE A 19 17.92 -9.51 -12.74
C ILE A 19 17.78 -8.51 -11.60
N PHE A 20 16.90 -7.52 -11.78
CA PHE A 20 16.49 -6.63 -10.72
C PHE A 20 15.71 -7.50 -9.72
N THR A 21 16.40 -8.04 -8.73
CA THR A 21 15.79 -8.72 -7.59
C THR A 21 15.14 -7.65 -6.73
N GLY A 22 14.00 -7.13 -7.19
CA GLY A 22 13.13 -6.32 -6.36
C GLY A 22 12.71 -7.17 -5.16
N SER A 23 13.22 -6.86 -3.97
CA SER A 23 12.74 -7.48 -2.74
C SER A 23 11.30 -7.03 -2.53
N ALA A 24 10.34 -7.87 -2.92
CA ALA A 24 8.95 -7.68 -2.55
C ALA A 24 8.86 -7.88 -1.04
N VAL A 25 8.81 -6.77 -0.29
CA VAL A 25 8.43 -6.82 1.11
C VAL A 25 6.98 -7.28 1.14
N ALA A 26 6.71 -8.45 1.73
CA ALA A 26 5.36 -8.97 1.83
C ALA A 26 4.49 -7.95 2.58
N GLU A 27 3.41 -7.47 1.95
CA GLU A 27 2.45 -6.63 2.66
C GLU A 27 1.70 -7.48 3.70
N PRO A 28 1.30 -6.92 4.84
CA PRO A 28 0.55 -7.67 5.85
C PRO A 28 -0.80 -8.12 5.28
N ASP A 29 -1.24 -9.32 5.65
CA ASP A 29 -2.55 -9.84 5.24
C ASP A 29 -3.71 -9.06 5.91
N PHE A 30 -3.48 -8.58 7.14
CA PHE A 30 -4.48 -7.87 7.93
C PHE A 30 -3.90 -6.63 8.60
N TYR A 31 -4.76 -5.64 8.76
CA TYR A 31 -4.54 -4.47 9.61
C TYR A 31 -5.48 -4.50 10.81
N LYS A 32 -5.11 -3.68 11.80
CA LYS A 32 -5.96 -3.16 12.87
C LYS A 32 -5.91 -1.64 12.88
N VAL A 33 -6.91 -1.00 13.47
CA VAL A 33 -6.84 0.44 13.73
C VAL A 33 -5.79 0.68 14.80
N ARG A 34 -4.90 1.63 14.53
CA ARG A 34 -3.82 2.02 15.43
C ARG A 34 -4.41 2.71 16.68
N PRO A 35 -4.19 2.18 17.90
CA PRO A 35 -4.88 2.63 19.12
C PRO A 35 -4.75 4.13 19.44
N ASP A 36 -3.59 4.70 19.12
CA ASP A 36 -3.19 6.09 19.34
C ASP A 36 -3.62 7.04 18.21
N SER A 37 -4.20 6.51 17.13
CA SER A 37 -4.53 7.30 15.93
C SER A 37 -5.97 7.83 15.90
N VAL A 38 -6.86 7.28 16.73
CA VAL A 38 -8.29 7.58 16.75
C VAL A 38 -8.78 7.64 18.20
N ARG A 39 -9.50 8.71 18.56
CA ARG A 39 -10.10 8.87 19.90
C ARG A 39 -11.01 7.67 20.25
N ALA A 40 -10.96 7.22 21.49
CA ALA A 40 -11.87 6.19 22.00
C ALA A 40 -13.35 6.52 21.71
N GLY A 41 -14.08 5.53 21.19
CA GLY A 41 -15.47 5.64 20.77
C GLY A 41 -15.68 6.32 19.41
N ALA A 42 -14.64 6.83 18.74
CA ALA A 42 -14.78 7.40 17.40
C ALA A 42 -14.75 6.33 16.29
N THR A 43 -15.15 6.73 15.09
CA THR A 43 -15.13 5.89 13.89
C THR A 43 -14.32 6.55 12.78
N LEU A 44 -13.46 5.77 12.13
CA LEU A 44 -12.87 6.13 10.86
C LEU A 44 -13.91 6.02 9.74
N ILE A 45 -13.78 6.88 8.74
CA ILE A 45 -14.64 6.86 7.56
C ILE A 45 -14.02 5.93 6.52
N LEU A 46 -14.75 4.88 6.15
CA LEU A 46 -14.43 4.07 4.98
C LEU A 46 -14.89 4.79 3.72
N ARG A 47 -13.99 4.99 2.76
CA ARG A 47 -14.24 5.82 1.57
C ARG A 47 -14.29 4.99 0.30
N ASN A 48 -15.06 5.44 -0.69
CA ASN A 48 -15.10 4.76 -1.99
C ASN A 48 -13.88 5.07 -2.88
N GLN A 49 -13.05 6.04 -2.50
CA GLN A 49 -11.87 6.48 -3.26
C GLN A 49 -10.74 6.84 -2.28
N PRO A 50 -9.46 6.70 -2.69
CA PRO A 50 -8.27 7.01 -1.89
C PRO A 50 -8.01 8.53 -1.80
N LYS A 51 -9.01 9.30 -1.34
CA LYS A 51 -8.90 10.76 -1.17
C LYS A 51 -9.89 11.26 -0.13
N VAL A 52 -9.59 12.40 0.50
CA VAL A 52 -10.48 13.00 1.51
C VAL A 52 -11.61 13.81 0.86
N ARG A 53 -11.27 14.67 -0.10
CA ARG A 53 -12.24 15.55 -0.77
C ARG A 53 -12.93 14.80 -1.90
N HIS A 54 -14.23 15.03 -2.07
CA HIS A 54 -15.06 14.46 -3.14
C HIS A 54 -15.14 12.91 -3.16
N SER A 55 -14.74 12.23 -2.08
CA SER A 55 -15.04 10.80 -1.89
C SER A 55 -16.37 10.62 -1.17
N LYS A 56 -17.13 9.57 -1.48
CA LYS A 56 -18.32 9.18 -0.72
C LYS A 56 -17.92 8.38 0.52
N ARG A 57 -18.68 8.56 1.61
CA ARG A 57 -18.63 7.69 2.79
C ARG A 57 -19.38 6.40 2.49
N LEU A 58 -18.73 5.27 2.68
CA LEU A 58 -19.33 3.93 2.56
C LEU A 58 -19.77 3.38 3.92
N GLY A 59 -19.00 3.65 4.97
CA GLY A 59 -19.25 3.09 6.30
C GLY A 59 -18.37 3.70 7.38
N GLY A 60 -18.43 3.10 8.57
CA GLY A 60 -17.63 3.45 9.73
C GLY A 60 -16.81 2.26 10.21
N VAL A 61 -15.54 2.50 10.54
CA VAL A 61 -14.64 1.52 11.16
C VAL A 61 -14.34 1.99 12.59
N PRO A 62 -14.71 1.24 13.64
CA PRO A 62 -14.45 1.63 15.03
C PRO A 62 -12.97 1.87 15.36
N TYR A 63 -12.68 2.74 16.32
CA TYR A 63 -11.32 3.07 16.77
C TYR A 63 -10.47 1.87 17.22
N ASN A 64 -11.12 0.78 17.65
CA ASN A 64 -10.51 -0.46 18.10
C ASN A 64 -10.76 -1.62 17.14
N ALA A 65 -11.13 -1.33 15.89
CA ALA A 65 -11.37 -2.36 14.89
C ALA A 65 -10.08 -3.14 14.59
N ASP A 66 -10.25 -4.43 14.42
CA ASP A 66 -9.24 -5.38 13.98
C ASP A 66 -9.80 -6.11 12.75
N CYS A 67 -9.08 -7.09 12.21
CA CYS A 67 -9.53 -7.91 11.10
C CYS A 67 -9.81 -7.12 9.81
N LEU A 68 -9.12 -5.99 9.60
CA LEU A 68 -9.24 -5.26 8.34
C LEU A 68 -8.39 -5.99 7.29
N ARG A 69 -9.01 -6.78 6.42
CA ARG A 69 -8.29 -7.52 5.37
C ARG A 69 -7.61 -6.53 4.45
N ASN A 70 -6.30 -6.68 4.24
CA ASN A 70 -5.55 -5.86 3.31
C ASN A 70 -5.89 -6.27 1.86
N LEU A 71 -6.30 -5.32 1.03
CA LEU A 71 -6.54 -5.51 -0.40
C LEU A 71 -5.54 -4.70 -1.26
N GLY A 72 -4.50 -4.16 -0.62
CA GLY A 72 -3.42 -3.41 -1.25
C GLY A 72 -3.44 -1.92 -0.90
N CYS A 73 -2.27 -1.31 -0.97
CA CYS A 73 -2.09 0.12 -0.72
C CYS A 73 -1.50 0.87 -1.92
N GLN A 74 -1.80 2.16 -2.02
CA GLN A 74 -1.26 3.06 -3.03
C GLN A 74 -0.95 4.45 -2.45
N GLY A 75 -0.07 5.18 -3.14
CA GLY A 75 0.44 6.47 -2.67
C GLY A 75 1.41 6.32 -1.49
N GLY A 76 1.70 7.43 -0.81
CA GLY A 76 2.76 7.48 0.20
C GLY A 76 4.14 7.78 -0.40
N LEU A 77 5.15 7.74 0.46
CA LEU A 77 6.55 7.77 0.07
C LEU A 77 7.03 6.36 -0.27
N SER A 78 7.86 6.24 -1.29
CA SER A 78 8.64 5.01 -1.47
C SER A 78 9.70 4.88 -0.37
N ALA A 79 10.18 3.66 -0.14
CA ALA A 79 11.26 3.42 0.83
C ALA A 79 12.53 4.23 0.47
N GLU A 80 12.84 4.33 -0.82
CA GLU A 80 13.97 5.10 -1.33
C GLU A 80 13.78 6.62 -1.12
N GLU A 81 12.58 7.15 -1.40
CA GLU A 81 12.28 8.56 -1.13
C GLU A 81 12.37 8.86 0.37
N ALA A 82 11.83 7.97 1.22
CA ALA A 82 11.89 8.13 2.66
C ALA A 82 13.35 8.14 3.17
N ALA A 83 14.21 7.26 2.66
CA ALA A 83 15.62 7.20 3.05
C ALA A 83 16.41 8.48 2.72
N LYS A 84 16.00 9.23 1.69
CA LYS A 84 16.70 10.45 1.23
C LYS A 84 16.19 11.73 1.90
N LEU A 85 14.97 11.74 2.42
CA LEU A 85 14.33 12.95 2.93
C LEU A 85 14.58 13.13 4.43
N SER A 86 14.77 14.39 4.86
CA SER A 86 14.74 14.75 6.27
C SER A 86 13.36 14.46 6.89
N PRO A 87 13.26 14.24 8.21
CA PRO A 87 11.98 13.95 8.86
C PRO A 87 10.88 15.01 8.57
N ALA A 88 11.24 16.29 8.54
CA ALA A 88 10.32 17.37 8.21
C ALA A 88 9.78 17.27 6.77
N ASN A 89 10.65 16.93 5.82
CA ASN A 89 10.25 16.75 4.43
C ASN A 89 9.43 15.47 4.22
N GLN A 90 9.75 14.39 4.93
CA GLN A 90 8.92 13.18 4.93
C GLN A 90 7.50 13.46 5.44
N ALA A 91 7.38 14.20 6.55
CA ALA A 91 6.09 14.61 7.10
C ALA A 91 5.29 15.48 6.12
N ARG A 92 5.95 16.45 5.46
CA ARG A 92 5.32 17.29 4.43
C ARG A 92 4.83 16.45 3.24
N ARG A 93 5.68 15.58 2.71
CA ARG A 93 5.34 14.71 1.56
C ARG A 93 4.21 13.74 1.90
N SER A 94 4.23 13.13 3.10
CA SER A 94 3.16 12.25 3.58
C SER A 94 1.80 12.95 3.72
N ARG A 95 1.77 14.27 3.92
CA ARG A 95 0.53 15.05 3.90
C ARG A 95 0.02 15.34 2.48
N GLN A 96 0.94 15.54 1.52
CA GLN A 96 0.63 15.82 0.12
C GLN A 96 0.23 14.56 -0.66
N SER A 97 0.92 13.45 -0.40
CA SER A 97 0.68 12.13 -0.99
C SER A 97 0.52 11.10 0.14
N PRO A 98 -0.61 11.11 0.85
CA PRO A 98 -0.86 10.12 1.90
C PRO A 98 -0.96 8.71 1.30
N ARG A 99 -0.40 7.72 1.99
CA ARG A 99 -0.65 6.31 1.71
C ARG A 99 -2.11 5.99 2.01
N TRP A 100 -2.78 5.35 1.07
CA TRP A 100 -4.14 4.82 1.23
C TRP A 100 -4.11 3.31 1.06
N CYS A 101 -4.83 2.61 1.92
CA CYS A 101 -4.98 1.17 1.85
C CYS A 101 -6.44 0.83 1.63
N GLN A 102 -6.69 -0.02 0.63
CA GLN A 102 -7.98 -0.62 0.44
C GLN A 102 -8.11 -1.79 1.41
N ILE A 103 -9.23 -1.83 2.11
CA ILE A 103 -9.52 -2.88 3.08
C ILE A 103 -10.91 -3.43 2.86
N GLU A 104 -11.12 -4.65 3.35
CA GLU A 104 -12.45 -5.20 3.62
C GLU A 104 -12.66 -5.31 5.13
N TYR A 105 -13.84 -4.89 5.59
CA TYR A 105 -14.26 -4.98 6.98
C TYR A 105 -15.77 -5.21 7.05
N ASN A 106 -16.19 -6.34 7.64
CA ASN A 106 -17.59 -6.75 7.78
C ASN A 106 -18.37 -6.69 6.46
N GLY A 107 -17.77 -7.18 5.36
CA GLY A 107 -18.38 -7.21 4.03
C GLY A 107 -18.35 -5.87 3.28
N MET A 108 -17.82 -4.80 3.88
CA MET A 108 -17.64 -3.51 3.23
C MET A 108 -16.21 -3.34 2.72
N THR A 109 -16.06 -3.02 1.44
CA THR A 109 -14.76 -2.74 0.83
C THR A 109 -14.58 -1.24 0.58
N GLY A 110 -13.45 -0.67 1.00
CA GLY A 110 -13.14 0.74 0.73
C GLY A 110 -11.77 1.18 1.22
N TRP A 111 -11.52 2.49 1.20
CA TRP A 111 -10.21 3.09 1.41
C TRP A 111 -10.10 3.79 2.77
N ILE A 112 -8.98 3.54 3.47
CA ILE A 112 -8.57 4.22 4.71
C ILE A 112 -7.13 4.74 4.53
N GLN A 113 -6.79 5.87 5.16
CA GLN A 113 -5.40 6.34 5.16
C GLN A 113 -4.52 5.42 6.02
N GLY A 114 -3.38 4.99 5.49
CA GLY A 114 -2.48 4.04 6.15
C GLY A 114 -1.96 4.52 7.51
N ARG A 115 -1.92 5.83 7.77
CA ARG A 115 -1.51 6.37 9.09
C ARG A 115 -2.40 5.94 10.25
N PHE A 116 -3.64 5.52 9.97
CA PHE A 116 -4.57 5.02 10.98
C PHE A 116 -4.48 3.50 11.18
N LEU A 117 -3.68 2.83 10.37
CA LEU A 117 -3.56 1.37 10.37
C LEU A 117 -2.24 0.95 11.04
N ALA A 118 -2.28 -0.20 11.69
CA ALA A 118 -1.11 -0.93 12.14
C ALA A 118 -1.22 -2.37 11.62
N GLU A 119 -0.10 -2.98 11.30
CA GLU A 119 -0.07 -4.38 10.88
C GLU A 119 -0.62 -5.28 11.98
N SER A 120 -1.38 -6.30 11.60
CA SER A 120 -1.90 -7.33 12.49
C SER A 120 -1.33 -8.67 12.06
N LEU A 121 -0.31 -9.14 12.80
CA LEU A 121 0.44 -10.37 12.50
C LEU A 121 -0.35 -11.65 12.76
N THR A 122 -1.40 -11.55 13.57
CA THR A 122 -2.30 -12.65 13.88
C THR A 122 -3.70 -12.25 13.42
N PRO A 123 -4.38 -13.04 12.56
CA PRO A 123 -5.82 -12.96 12.49
C PRO A 123 -6.32 -13.21 13.91
N SER A 124 -6.85 -12.19 14.57
CA SER A 124 -7.52 -12.36 15.85
C SER A 124 -8.53 -13.51 15.71
N ALA A 125 -8.75 -14.32 16.74
CA ALA A 125 -9.75 -15.39 16.70
C ALA A 125 -11.13 -14.86 16.25
N LYS A 126 -11.38 -13.56 16.46
CA LYS A 126 -12.54 -12.83 15.94
C LYS A 126 -12.60 -12.75 14.40
N CYS A 127 -11.47 -12.70 13.71
CA CYS A 127 -11.36 -12.59 12.25
C CYS A 127 -11.67 -13.89 11.51
N VAL A 128 -11.46 -15.03 12.17
CA VAL A 128 -11.65 -16.36 11.57
C VAL A 128 -13.11 -16.82 11.70
N ALA A 129 -13.83 -16.32 12.73
CA ALA A 129 -15.19 -16.73 13.04
C ALA A 129 -16.31 -16.05 12.19
N THR A 130 -15.95 -15.18 11.23
CA THR A 130 -16.94 -14.42 10.41
C THR A 130 -17.12 -15.00 9.00
N LYS A 131 -16.74 -16.25 8.77
CA LYS A 131 -16.94 -16.93 7.47
C LYS A 131 -18.07 -17.94 7.53
#